data_AF-A0A969M9I5-F1
#
_entry.id   AF-A0A969M9I5-F1
#
_cell.length_a   1.000
_cell.length_b   1.000
_cell.length_c   1.000
_cell.angle_alpha   90.00
_cell.angle_beta   90.00
_cell.angle_gamma   90.00
#
_symmetry.space_group_name_H-M   'P 1'
#
loop_
_entity.id
_entity.type
_entity.pdbx_description
1 polymer ?
#
loop_
_entity_poly.entity_id
_entity_poly.type
_entity_poly.pdbx_seq_one_letter_code
_entity_poly.pdbx_strand_id
1 'polypeptide(L)'
;MSELWQPNGPGDNAAGLNNFRTVYPLAFKYYNFSDRVDWNVSDNVKVFGRISRFHTDQTEMDYTGGSVLQRRDGSARHTWQTSGDIVWTINPTTVFNVRGSWSKINDSYAAPEVEIGEEGLERLWPGNNWYASHV
;
A
#
# COMPACT_ATOMS: atom_id res chain seq x y z
N MET A 1 -16.32 21.48 16.67
CA MET A 1 -15.25 21.30 17.69
C MET A 1 -15.23 19.87 18.28
N SER A 2 -16.29 19.06 18.12
CA SER A 2 -16.34 17.65 18.52
C SER A 2 -15.36 16.74 17.75
N GLU A 3 -14.98 17.12 16.53
CA GLU A 3 -14.06 16.36 15.68
C GLU A 3 -12.58 16.49 16.11
N LEU A 4 -12.24 17.49 16.93
CA LEU A 4 -10.86 17.66 17.41
C LEU A 4 -10.53 16.57 18.43
N TRP A 5 -9.32 16.03 18.33
CA TRP A 5 -8.87 14.95 19.22
C TRP A 5 -8.83 15.47 20.65
N GLN A 6 -9.48 14.72 21.55
CA GLN A 6 -9.52 15.07 22.97
C GLN A 6 -8.18 14.77 23.62
N PRO A 7 -7.76 15.54 24.63
CA PRO A 7 -6.54 15.25 25.40
C PRO A 7 -6.57 13.83 25.97
N ASN A 8 -5.43 13.15 25.96
CA ASN A 8 -5.26 11.85 26.61
C ASN A 8 -4.19 11.84 27.71
N GLY A 9 -3.65 13.02 28.06
CA GLY A 9 -2.72 13.22 29.16
C GLY A 9 -2.67 14.67 29.66
N PRO A 10 -1.91 14.96 30.73
CA PRO A 10 -1.83 16.29 31.34
C PRO A 10 -1.09 17.35 30.51
N GLY A 11 -0.43 16.96 29.42
CA GLY A 11 0.45 17.83 28.62
C GLY A 11 1.85 17.98 29.24
N ASP A 12 2.74 18.65 28.50
CA ASP A 12 4.17 18.80 28.83
C ASP A 12 4.46 19.92 29.84
N ASN A 13 3.53 20.84 30.02
CA ASN A 13 3.74 22.04 30.85
C ASN A 13 2.42 22.56 31.41
N ALA A 14 2.51 23.64 32.20
CA ALA A 14 1.37 24.28 32.84
C ALA A 14 0.31 24.84 31.86
N ALA A 15 0.66 25.03 30.57
CA ALA A 15 -0.29 25.42 29.53
C ALA A 15 -0.99 24.23 28.87
N GLY A 16 -0.65 22.98 29.25
CA GLY A 16 -1.26 21.77 28.70
C GLY A 16 -0.85 21.47 27.25
N LEU A 17 0.31 21.96 26.80
CA LEU A 17 0.83 21.70 25.44
C LEU A 17 1.09 20.19 25.23
N ASN A 18 0.89 19.71 23.99
CA ASN A 18 1.08 18.30 23.60
C ASN A 18 0.32 17.28 24.49
N ASN A 19 -0.91 17.63 24.86
CA ASN A 19 -1.78 16.83 25.74
C ASN A 19 -2.45 15.62 25.06
N PHE A 20 -2.19 15.38 23.77
CA PHE A 20 -2.53 14.14 23.08
C PHE A 20 -1.26 13.44 22.59
N ARG A 21 -1.01 12.21 23.08
CA ARG A 21 0.13 11.38 22.72
C ARG A 21 -0.27 9.93 22.55
N THR A 22 0.05 9.35 21.41
CA THR A 22 -0.13 7.93 21.16
C THR A 22 1.15 7.34 20.57
N VAL A 23 1.33 6.05 20.75
CA VAL A 23 2.29 5.30 19.93
C VAL A 23 1.70 5.23 18.52
N TYR A 24 2.56 5.24 17.50
CA TYR A 24 2.16 5.21 16.10
C TYR A 24 2.51 3.88 15.42
N PRO A 25 1.87 2.75 15.80
CA PRO A 25 2.05 1.50 15.08
C PRO A 25 1.41 1.55 13.69
N LEU A 26 2.07 0.93 12.72
CA LEU A 26 1.53 0.73 11.38
C LEU A 26 1.07 -0.72 11.24
N ALA A 27 -0.15 -0.93 10.74
CA ALA A 27 -0.67 -2.26 10.49
C ALA A 27 -0.26 -2.70 9.07
N PHE A 28 0.41 -3.86 8.97
CA PHE A 28 0.84 -4.44 7.71
C PHE A 28 0.03 -5.69 7.40
N LYS A 29 -0.75 -5.65 6.31
CA LYS A 29 -1.33 -6.84 5.70
C LYS A 29 -0.36 -7.33 4.64
N TYR A 30 0.29 -8.45 4.90
CA TYR A 30 1.35 -8.99 4.06
C TYR A 30 1.06 -10.42 3.65
N TYR A 31 1.22 -10.70 2.36
CA TYR A 31 1.42 -12.06 1.90
C TYR A 31 2.34 -12.11 0.68
N ASN A 32 3.01 -13.24 0.55
CA ASN A 32 3.86 -13.56 -0.57
C ASN A 32 3.55 -14.97 -1.04
N PHE A 33 3.41 -15.14 -2.35
CA PHE A 33 3.50 -16.46 -2.94
C PHE A 33 4.32 -16.42 -4.22
N SER A 34 4.96 -17.53 -4.50
CA SER A 34 5.62 -17.76 -5.76
C SER A 34 5.50 -19.23 -6.11
N ASP A 35 5.22 -19.50 -7.36
CA ASP A 35 5.24 -20.85 -7.91
C ASP A 35 6.04 -20.88 -9.20
N ARG A 36 6.68 -22.01 -9.44
CA ARG A 36 7.56 -22.25 -10.59
C ARG A 36 7.29 -23.64 -11.14
N VAL A 37 7.16 -23.72 -12.45
CA VAL A 37 7.06 -24.96 -13.19
C VAL A 37 8.25 -25.06 -14.14
N ASP A 38 8.88 -26.23 -14.13
CA ASP A 38 9.96 -26.60 -15.03
C ASP A 38 9.51 -27.77 -15.89
N TRP A 39 9.77 -27.69 -17.20
CA TRP A 39 9.45 -28.73 -18.16
C TRP A 39 10.66 -29.04 -19.04
N ASN A 40 11.11 -30.29 -18.99
CA ASN A 40 12.05 -30.82 -19.96
C ASN A 40 11.25 -31.32 -21.16
N VAL A 41 11.22 -30.54 -22.23
CA VAL A 41 10.47 -30.86 -23.47
C VAL A 41 11.13 -32.03 -24.19
N SER A 42 12.47 -32.05 -24.17
CA SER A 42 13.34 -33.11 -24.71
C SER A 42 14.66 -33.13 -23.94
N ASP A 43 15.59 -34.00 -24.32
CA ASP A 43 16.94 -34.05 -23.73
C ASP A 43 17.74 -32.76 -23.91
N ASN A 44 17.39 -31.95 -24.92
CA ASN A 44 18.11 -30.74 -25.29
C ASN A 44 17.30 -29.44 -25.23
N VAL A 45 16.01 -29.49 -24.88
CA VAL A 45 15.15 -28.32 -24.71
C VAL A 45 14.51 -28.32 -23.33
N LYS A 46 14.74 -27.26 -22.57
CA LYS A 46 14.20 -27.03 -21.24
C LYS A 46 13.47 -25.70 -21.20
N VAL A 47 12.33 -25.68 -20.52
CA VAL A 47 11.49 -24.50 -20.36
C VAL A 47 11.19 -24.33 -18.88
N PHE A 48 11.23 -23.10 -18.38
CA PHE A 48 10.64 -22.79 -17.08
C PHE A 48 9.71 -21.59 -17.14
N GLY A 49 8.74 -21.58 -16.25
CA GLY A 49 7.88 -20.43 -15.98
C GLY A 49 7.71 -20.23 -14.48
N ARG A 50 7.60 -18.98 -14.04
CA ARG A 50 7.37 -18.58 -12.66
C ARG A 50 6.36 -17.45 -12.61
N ILE A 51 5.43 -17.55 -11.66
CA ILE A 51 4.55 -16.45 -11.25
C ILE A 51 4.79 -16.16 -9.77
N SER A 52 4.81 -14.88 -9.42
CA SER A 52 5.02 -14.42 -8.05
C SER A 52 4.09 -13.26 -7.74
N ARG A 53 3.63 -13.20 -6.50
CA ARG A 53 2.84 -12.12 -5.94
C ARG A 53 3.45 -11.67 -4.64
N PHE A 54 3.71 -10.37 -4.58
CA PHE A 54 4.04 -9.66 -3.35
C PHE A 54 2.88 -8.72 -3.06
N HIS A 55 2.27 -8.82 -1.89
CA HIS A 55 1.21 -7.91 -1.48
C HIS A 55 1.51 -7.38 -0.08
N THR A 56 1.66 -6.07 0.00
CA THR A 56 1.77 -5.31 1.25
C THR A 56 0.79 -4.14 1.24
N ASP A 57 -0.19 -4.16 2.13
CA ASP A 57 -0.95 -2.97 2.51
C ASP A 57 -0.48 -2.50 3.87
N GLN A 58 0.00 -1.27 3.93
CA GLN A 58 0.34 -0.56 5.16
C GLN A 58 -0.77 0.44 5.45
N THR A 59 -1.34 0.38 6.64
CA THR A 59 -2.42 1.28 7.07
C THR A 59 -2.16 1.79 8.47
N GLU A 60 -2.54 3.03 8.72
CA GLU A 60 -2.55 3.60 10.06
C GLU A 60 -3.79 3.20 10.83
N MET A 61 -3.60 2.86 12.11
CA MET A 61 -4.72 2.61 13.00
C MET A 61 -5.39 3.91 13.41
N ASP A 62 -6.66 3.82 13.78
CA ASP A 62 -7.37 4.93 14.38
C ASP A 62 -6.94 5.10 15.83
N TYR A 63 -6.48 6.29 16.20
CA TYR A 63 -6.16 6.61 17.60
C TYR A 63 -7.08 7.67 18.18
N THR A 64 -8.02 8.16 17.37
CA THR A 64 -8.82 9.36 17.65
C THR A 64 -10.29 9.02 17.88
N GLY A 65 -10.66 7.75 17.70
CA GLY A 65 -12.03 7.26 17.89
C GLY A 65 -12.93 7.55 16.69
N GLY A 66 -12.36 7.69 15.49
CA GLY A 66 -13.11 7.96 14.26
C GLY A 66 -13.12 9.42 13.82
N SER A 67 -12.19 10.24 14.31
CA SER A 67 -12.10 11.65 13.88
C SER A 67 -11.66 11.73 12.43
N VAL A 68 -12.42 12.47 11.62
CA VAL A 68 -12.05 12.79 10.23
C VAL A 68 -10.85 13.72 10.11
N LEU A 69 -10.42 14.33 11.23
CA LEU A 69 -9.21 15.16 11.29
C LEU A 69 -7.94 14.32 11.46
N GLN A 70 -8.06 13.03 11.78
CA GLN A 70 -6.95 12.11 11.66
C GLN A 70 -6.66 11.88 10.18
N ARG A 71 -5.53 12.39 9.71
CA ARG A 71 -4.96 11.93 8.45
C ARG A 71 -4.68 10.44 8.59
N ARG A 72 -5.21 9.63 7.67
CA ARG A 72 -4.80 8.24 7.51
C ARG A 72 -3.84 8.14 6.36
N ASP A 73 -2.57 8.02 6.71
CA ASP A 73 -1.53 7.66 5.78
C ASP A 73 -1.37 6.13 5.72
N GLY A 74 -0.77 5.70 4.63
CA GLY A 74 -0.57 4.30 4.33
C GLY A 74 0.10 4.11 2.99
N SER A 75 0.27 2.86 2.60
CA SER A 75 0.94 2.50 1.37
C SER A 75 0.42 1.17 0.85
N ALA A 76 -0.09 1.16 -0.39
CA ALA A 76 -0.47 -0.07 -1.08
C ALA A 76 0.65 -0.43 -2.06
N ARG A 77 1.60 -1.24 -1.58
CA ARG A 77 2.79 -1.68 -2.32
C ARG A 77 2.66 -3.14 -2.67
N HIS A 78 2.37 -3.40 -3.94
CA HIS A 78 2.18 -4.78 -4.39
C HIS A 78 2.69 -4.97 -5.79
N THR A 79 3.21 -6.16 -6.05
CA THR A 79 3.71 -6.52 -7.37
C THR A 79 3.17 -7.86 -7.79
N TRP A 80 2.75 -7.94 -9.05
CA TRP A 80 2.67 -9.20 -9.78
C TRP A 80 3.90 -9.32 -10.65
N GLN A 81 4.55 -10.48 -10.63
CA GLN A 81 5.72 -10.74 -11.46
C GLN A 81 5.55 -12.09 -12.16
N THR A 82 5.86 -12.11 -13.45
CA THR A 82 5.91 -13.34 -14.24
C THR A 82 7.25 -13.39 -14.97
N SER A 83 7.89 -14.55 -15.00
CA SER A 83 9.17 -14.73 -15.69
C SER A 83 9.29 -16.14 -16.22
N GLY A 84 9.97 -16.31 -17.35
CA GLY A 84 10.25 -17.64 -17.90
C GLY A 84 11.40 -17.60 -18.88
N ASP A 85 11.95 -18.77 -19.17
CA ASP A 85 12.92 -18.93 -20.25
C ASP A 85 12.78 -20.26 -20.98
N ILE A 86 13.40 -20.30 -22.16
CA ILE A 86 13.62 -21.49 -22.97
C ILE A 86 15.13 -21.62 -23.16
N VAL A 87 15.68 -22.78 -22.80
CA VAL A 87 17.07 -23.17 -23.04
C VAL A 87 17.08 -24.27 -24.08
N TRP A 88 17.79 -24.05 -25.18
CA TRP A 88 18.03 -25.05 -26.22
C TRP A 88 19.52 -25.33 -26.35
N THR A 89 19.93 -26.54 -25.99
CA THR A 89 21.28 -27.04 -26.23
C THR A 89 21.35 -27.59 -27.65
N ILE A 90 21.87 -26.80 -28.57
CA ILE A 90 21.92 -27.14 -30.00
C ILE A 90 22.93 -28.27 -30.24
N ASN A 91 24.10 -28.20 -29.59
CA ASN A 91 25.18 -29.19 -29.62
C ASN A 91 26.08 -29.01 -28.37
N PRO A 92 27.10 -29.86 -28.13
CA PRO A 92 27.96 -29.76 -26.94
C PRO A 92 28.67 -28.41 -26.75
N THR A 93 28.75 -27.60 -27.81
CA THR A 93 29.45 -26.31 -27.82
C THR A 93 28.53 -25.12 -28.07
N THR A 94 27.21 -25.31 -28.15
CA THR A 94 26.27 -24.25 -28.51
C THR A 94 24.98 -24.37 -27.72
N VAL A 95 24.64 -23.31 -27.00
CA VAL A 95 23.40 -23.15 -26.24
C VAL A 95 22.73 -21.85 -26.65
N PHE A 96 21.42 -21.91 -26.89
CA PHE A 96 20.58 -20.76 -27.13
C PHE A 96 19.62 -20.57 -25.95
N ASN A 97 19.48 -19.34 -25.46
CA ASN A 97 18.57 -19.00 -24.37
C ASN A 97 17.74 -17.77 -24.73
N VAL A 98 16.43 -17.86 -24.51
CA VAL A 98 15.51 -16.72 -24.59
C VAL A 98 14.80 -16.61 -23.27
N ARG A 99 14.89 -15.44 -22.64
CA ARG A 99 14.29 -15.14 -21.35
C ARG A 99 13.42 -13.89 -21.43
N GLY A 100 12.26 -13.95 -20.77
CA GLY A 100 11.35 -12.83 -20.62
C GLY A 100 10.88 -12.67 -19.18
N SER A 101 10.59 -11.43 -18.80
CA SER A 101 9.94 -11.12 -17.53
C SER A 101 9.03 -9.91 -17.66
N TRP A 102 7.93 -9.96 -16.91
CA TRP A 102 6.97 -8.87 -16.77
C TRP A 102 6.69 -8.61 -15.30
N SER A 103 6.45 -7.34 -14.94
CA SER A 103 6.03 -6.96 -13.61
C SER A 103 4.97 -5.86 -13.67
N LYS A 104 3.94 -5.96 -12.84
CA LYS A 104 2.99 -4.88 -12.55
C LYS A 104 3.19 -4.45 -11.11
N ILE A 105 3.69 -3.25 -10.94
CA ILE A 105 3.94 -2.63 -9.64
C ILE A 105 2.79 -1.66 -9.34
N ASN A 106 2.26 -1.74 -8.12
CA ASN A 106 1.37 -0.75 -7.55
C ASN A 106 2.10 -0.07 -6.39
N ASP A 107 2.14 1.26 -6.43
CA ASP A 107 2.53 2.12 -5.30
C ASP A 107 1.57 3.31 -5.27
N SER A 108 0.35 3.03 -4.81
CA SER A 108 -0.70 4.05 -4.70
C SER A 108 -1.59 3.65 -3.55
N TYR A 109 -1.76 4.57 -2.60
CA TYR A 109 -2.62 4.39 -1.44
C TYR A 109 -3.71 5.43 -1.47
N ALA A 110 -4.95 4.98 -1.29
CA ALA A 110 -6.10 5.84 -1.08
C ALA A 110 -6.67 5.51 0.30
N ALA A 111 -7.10 6.55 1.04
CA ALA A 111 -7.83 6.41 2.29
C ALA A 111 -9.18 7.12 2.18
N PRO A 112 -10.15 6.56 1.43
CA PRO A 112 -11.47 7.17 1.24
C PRO A 112 -12.21 7.43 2.56
N GLU A 113 -11.92 6.64 3.60
CA GLU A 113 -12.53 6.75 4.93
C GLU A 113 -12.23 8.07 5.67
N VAL A 114 -11.18 8.80 5.26
CA VAL A 114 -10.84 10.13 5.81
C VAL A 114 -10.93 11.23 4.77
N GLU A 115 -11.53 10.94 3.61
CA GLU A 115 -11.85 11.95 2.62
C GLU A 115 -13.00 12.80 3.16
N ILE A 116 -12.71 14.05 3.52
CA ILE A 116 -13.66 14.91 4.23
C ILE A 116 -14.83 15.31 3.32
N GLY A 117 -14.57 15.58 2.04
CA GLY A 117 -15.58 16.04 1.08
C GLY A 117 -16.29 17.34 1.49
N GLU A 118 -17.23 17.81 0.68
CA GLU A 118 -17.98 19.04 1.00
C GLU A 118 -18.87 18.89 2.26
N GLU A 119 -19.49 17.73 2.43
CA GLU A 119 -20.33 17.43 3.60
C GLU A 119 -19.52 17.40 4.91
N GLY A 120 -18.31 16.84 4.91
CA GLY A 120 -17.45 16.87 6.08
C GLY A 120 -16.91 18.27 6.38
N LEU A 121 -16.66 19.09 5.34
CA LEU A 121 -16.25 20.48 5.51
C LEU A 121 -17.38 21.32 6.11
N GLU A 122 -18.64 21.12 5.69
CA GLU A 122 -19.82 21.74 6.32
C GLU A 122 -19.97 21.31 7.78
N ARG A 123 -19.72 20.04 8.11
CA ARG A 123 -19.72 19.58 9.51
C ARG A 123 -18.64 20.26 10.36
N LEU A 124 -17.49 20.57 9.78
CA LEU A 124 -16.37 21.23 10.47
C LEU A 124 -16.57 22.76 10.60
N TRP A 125 -17.15 23.39 9.57
CA TRP A 125 -17.40 24.83 9.48
C TRP A 125 -18.86 25.14 9.15
N PRO A 126 -19.82 24.81 10.04
CA PRO A 126 -21.24 24.94 9.75
C PRO A 126 -21.60 26.40 9.48
N GLY A 127 -22.28 26.64 8.34
CA GLY A 127 -22.72 27.97 7.92
C GLY A 127 -21.60 28.89 7.41
N ASN A 128 -20.41 28.35 7.13
CA ASN A 128 -19.30 29.09 6.54
C ASN A 128 -18.76 28.35 5.31
N ASN A 129 -19.19 28.78 4.13
CA ASN A 129 -18.93 28.15 2.85
C ASN A 129 -17.58 28.53 2.21
N TRP A 130 -16.56 28.88 3.01
CA TRP A 130 -15.23 29.27 2.49
C TRP A 130 -14.58 28.19 1.61
N TYR A 131 -14.97 26.92 1.79
CA TYR A 131 -14.50 25.77 1.01
C TYR A 131 -15.28 25.51 -0.28
N ALA A 132 -16.41 26.19 -0.48
CA ALA A 132 -17.24 26.00 -1.66
C ALA A 132 -16.53 26.53 -2.91
N SER A 133 -16.72 25.84 -4.03
CA SER A 133 -16.23 26.34 -5.32
C SER A 133 -17.06 27.57 -5.73
N HIS A 134 -16.40 28.66 -6.09
CA HIS A 134 -17.03 29.91 -6.53
C HIS A 134 -16.81 30.17 -8.03
N VAL A 135 -16.83 29.11 -8.84
CA VAL A 135 -16.67 29.17 -10.30
C VAL A 135 -18.03 29.14 -10.98
#